data_AF-A0A9P1EM83-F1
#
_entry.id   AF-A0A9P1EM83-F1
#
_cell.length_a   1.000
_cell.length_b   1.000
_cell.length_c   1.000
_cell.angle_alpha   90.00
_cell.angle_beta   90.00
_cell.angle_gamma   90.00
#
_symmetry.space_group_name_H-M   'P 1'
#
loop_
_entity.id
_entity.type
_entity.pdbx_description
1 polymer ?
#
loop_
_entity_poly.entity_id
_entity_poly.type
_entity_poly.pdbx_seq_one_letter_code
_entity_poly.pdbx_strand_id
1 'polypeptide(L)'
;MNAPIIDPLQGDFPEVIEEYLEHGVMKCIAFNRRGTLLAAGCSDGSCIIWDFETRGISKELRDKDCLAAITSVCWSKYGHRILVSAADKSLTLWDVVKGEKIMRITLQQTPLHARLHPGSSFPTSCLVCPLSSAPMIVDLNTGSTNVLPVSTPDAGGSGLAPPSRNKFSDGSAPFTPTAACFNKYGDLVYVGNSKGEVLIIDHKTVQVLGIISTQGGAVVKNIVFSRNGQFLLTNSNDRTLRIYENLLPLKDGLKSVYDASNNLNELEGVDKLKAVGSKFLTLFREFQDSITRVHWKAPCFSGDGEWLVGGSASKGEHKIYIWDRVGHLVKILEGPKEALIDLAWHPVHPVVVSVSLTGLAYIWAKDYTENWSAFAPDFKELEENEEYVEREDEFDLVPETEKAKEPDVNEDEEVDIVTVERDTTFSDSDISQDEVLFLPVDPTPDHFEQQDKCVSSTSKLADSNQSGSPHSEKAERNGQTANHEVSPSEAMDNSTAEETSAKGLRRKRKPSEKVLELQAEKVKKPSQKKSSGKRQN
;
A
#
# COMPACT_ATOMS: atom_id res chain seq x y z
N MET A 1 9.53 -14.32 -6.79
CA MET A 1 8.09 -14.46 -7.08
C MET A 1 8.00 -14.43 -8.58
N ASN A 2 7.61 -15.54 -9.20
CA ASN A 2 7.33 -15.54 -10.63
C ASN A 2 6.18 -14.56 -10.84
N ALA A 3 6.28 -13.69 -11.85
CA ALA A 3 5.13 -12.91 -12.26
C ALA A 3 3.97 -13.89 -12.45
N PRO A 4 2.78 -13.67 -11.87
CA PRO A 4 1.63 -14.45 -12.27
C PRO A 4 1.56 -14.37 -13.80
N ILE A 5 1.17 -15.47 -14.44
CA ILE A 5 0.90 -15.51 -15.88
C ILE A 5 -0.34 -14.63 -16.08
N ILE A 6 -0.15 -13.32 -15.99
CA ILE A 6 -1.14 -12.31 -16.30
C ILE A 6 -1.22 -12.36 -17.81
N ASP A 7 -2.44 -12.49 -18.31
CA ASP A 7 -2.72 -12.35 -19.73
C ASP A 7 -2.03 -11.08 -20.25
N PRO A 8 -1.01 -11.19 -21.13
CA PRO A 8 -0.26 -10.04 -21.64
C PRO A 8 -1.14 -9.07 -22.44
N LEU A 9 -2.39 -9.43 -22.72
CA LEU A 9 -3.37 -8.59 -23.40
C LEU A 9 -4.21 -7.72 -22.47
N GLN A 10 -4.27 -8.03 -21.17
CA GLN A 10 -5.04 -7.23 -20.22
C GLN A 10 -4.16 -6.14 -19.58
N GLY A 11 -4.64 -4.89 -19.52
CA GLY A 11 -3.86 -3.72 -19.08
C GLY A 11 -3.24 -3.78 -17.67
N ASP A 12 -2.21 -2.95 -17.43
CA ASP A 12 -1.32 -2.98 -16.26
C ASP A 12 -1.69 -2.01 -15.13
N PHE A 13 -2.97 -1.71 -14.93
CA PHE A 13 -3.43 -0.80 -13.87
C PHE A 13 -4.68 -1.31 -13.16
N PRO A 14 -4.89 -0.92 -11.88
CA PRO A 14 -6.06 -1.35 -11.12
C PRO A 14 -7.34 -0.69 -11.63
N GLU A 15 -8.48 -1.37 -11.47
CA GLU A 15 -9.77 -0.91 -11.97
C GLU A 15 -10.89 -0.94 -10.92
N VAL A 16 -10.88 -1.93 -10.02
CA VAL A 16 -11.96 -2.20 -9.08
C VAL A 16 -11.44 -2.30 -7.65
N ILE A 17 -12.33 -2.07 -6.67
CA ILE A 17 -12.04 -2.39 -5.27
C ILE A 17 -12.21 -3.90 -5.11
N GLU A 18 -11.12 -4.60 -4.83
CA GLU A 18 -11.10 -6.03 -4.55
C GLU A 18 -11.59 -6.30 -3.12
N GLU A 19 -11.00 -5.59 -2.15
CA GLU A 19 -11.25 -5.78 -0.73
C GLU A 19 -10.97 -4.50 0.07
N TYR A 20 -11.36 -4.49 1.34
CA TYR A 20 -10.95 -3.47 2.30
C TYR A 20 -10.38 -4.12 3.56
N LEU A 21 -9.32 -3.53 4.10
CA LEU A 21 -8.75 -3.89 5.39
C LEU A 21 -9.35 -3.00 6.48
N GLU A 22 -9.69 -3.61 7.61
CA GLU A 22 -10.26 -2.94 8.77
C GLU A 22 -9.50 -3.34 10.05
N HIS A 23 -8.79 -2.39 10.64
CA HIS A 23 -8.25 -2.53 11.99
C HIS A 23 -7.95 -1.14 12.57
N GLY A 24 -8.84 -0.65 13.44
CA GLY A 24 -8.75 0.72 13.96
C GLY A 24 -8.90 1.78 12.85
N VAL A 25 -8.59 3.03 13.19
CA VAL A 25 -8.70 4.15 12.24
C VAL A 25 -7.33 4.43 11.63
N MET A 26 -7.06 3.86 10.45
CA MET A 26 -5.80 4.06 9.72
C MET A 26 -5.66 5.50 9.20
N LYS A 27 -4.44 6.04 9.25
CA LYS A 27 -4.09 7.41 8.83
C LYS A 27 -2.99 7.48 7.79
N CYS A 28 -2.12 6.50 7.75
CA CYS A 28 -1.06 6.40 6.75
C CYS A 28 -0.70 4.93 6.50
N ILE A 29 -0.15 4.66 5.32
CA ILE A 29 0.24 3.31 4.90
C ILE A 29 1.59 3.33 4.17
N ALA A 30 2.31 2.21 4.25
CA ALA A 30 3.55 2.01 3.50
C ALA A 30 3.79 0.53 3.23
N PHE A 31 4.07 0.19 1.98
CA PHE A 31 4.57 -1.14 1.60
C PHE A 31 6.04 -1.30 1.98
N ASN A 32 6.44 -2.52 2.32
CA ASN A 32 7.85 -2.90 2.30
C ASN A 32 8.37 -2.91 0.85
N ARG A 33 9.68 -3.12 0.67
CA ARG A 33 10.34 -2.99 -0.64
C ARG A 33 9.73 -3.88 -1.73
N ARG A 34 9.36 -5.14 -1.41
CA ARG A 34 8.75 -6.07 -2.36
C ARG A 34 7.22 -6.09 -2.38
N GLY A 35 6.56 -5.49 -1.40
CA GLY A 35 5.11 -5.40 -1.33
C GLY A 35 4.43 -6.53 -0.58
N THR A 36 5.19 -7.49 -0.05
CA THR A 36 4.65 -8.60 0.72
C THR A 36 4.05 -8.17 2.06
N LEU A 37 4.52 -7.07 2.64
CA LEU A 37 4.01 -6.52 3.90
C LEU A 37 3.53 -5.09 3.72
N LEU A 38 2.38 -4.78 4.30
CA LEU A 38 1.80 -3.43 4.35
C LEU A 38 1.75 -2.97 5.81
N ALA A 39 2.48 -1.90 6.14
CA ALA A 39 2.35 -1.26 7.43
C ALA A 39 1.29 -0.15 7.37
N ALA A 40 0.44 -0.06 8.39
CA ALA A 40 -0.59 0.94 8.54
C ALA A 40 -0.48 1.60 9.91
N GLY A 41 -0.39 2.93 9.94
CA GLY A 41 -0.36 3.71 11.17
C GLY A 41 -1.77 4.18 11.55
N CYS A 42 -2.19 3.90 12.78
CA CYS A 42 -3.53 4.20 13.28
C CYS A 42 -3.59 5.47 14.13
N SER A 43 -4.81 5.99 14.34
CA SER A 43 -5.04 7.17 15.17
C SER A 43 -4.84 6.94 16.68
N ASP A 44 -4.80 5.68 17.12
CA ASP A 44 -4.61 5.28 18.52
C ASP A 44 -3.15 5.01 18.89
N GLY A 45 -2.21 5.25 17.96
CA GLY A 45 -0.78 4.98 18.17
C GLY A 45 -0.34 3.56 17.84
N SER A 46 -1.25 2.68 17.39
CA SER A 46 -0.89 1.34 16.92
C SER A 46 -0.39 1.37 15.47
N CYS A 47 0.67 0.63 15.19
CA CYS A 47 1.16 0.38 13.83
C CYS A 47 0.92 -1.10 13.50
N ILE A 48 0.01 -1.35 12.55
CA ILE A 48 -0.41 -2.69 12.15
C ILE A 48 0.37 -3.10 10.91
N ILE A 49 0.96 -4.28 10.93
CA ILE A 49 1.62 -4.89 9.78
C ILE A 49 0.71 -5.99 9.27
N TRP A 50 0.25 -5.84 8.04
CA TRP A 50 -0.50 -6.82 7.30
C TRP A 50 0.43 -7.63 6.41
N ASP A 51 0.21 -8.93 6.37
CA ASP A 51 0.68 -9.76 5.28
C ASP A 51 -0.26 -9.57 4.09
N PHE A 52 0.30 -9.12 2.97
CA PHE A 52 -0.46 -8.73 1.81
C PHE A 52 -1.04 -9.92 1.06
N GLU A 53 -0.40 -11.09 1.13
CA GLU A 53 -0.84 -12.30 0.43
C GLU A 53 -2.00 -12.97 1.17
N THR A 54 -1.86 -13.14 2.49
CA THR A 54 -2.91 -13.76 3.31
C THR A 54 -4.03 -12.79 3.71
N ARG A 55 -3.83 -11.48 3.48
CA ARG A 55 -4.68 -10.39 3.99
C ARG A 55 -4.84 -10.43 5.52
N GLY A 56 -3.94 -11.12 6.21
CA GLY A 56 -3.97 -11.29 7.66
C GLY A 56 -3.14 -10.23 8.37
N ILE A 57 -3.52 -9.91 9.61
CA ILE A 57 -2.66 -9.12 10.50
C ILE A 57 -1.49 -10.00 10.91
N SER A 58 -0.30 -9.61 10.46
CA SER A 58 0.93 -10.32 10.75
C SER A 58 1.52 -9.90 12.09
N LYS A 59 1.47 -8.59 12.40
CA LYS A 59 1.96 -8.07 13.68
C LYS A 59 1.31 -6.75 14.05
N GLU A 60 1.17 -6.50 15.34
CA GLU A 60 0.78 -5.21 15.89
C GLU A 60 1.92 -4.63 16.73
N LEU A 61 2.41 -3.45 16.34
CA LEU A 61 3.42 -2.69 17.08
C LEU A 61 2.73 -1.56 17.84
N ARG A 62 2.84 -1.58 19.16
CA ARG A 62 2.20 -0.58 20.02
C ARG A 62 3.16 -0.09 21.09
N ASP A 63 3.40 1.22 21.11
CA ASP A 63 4.16 1.83 22.20
C ASP A 63 3.22 2.05 23.40
N LYS A 64 3.54 1.47 24.55
CA LYS A 64 2.75 1.64 25.78
C LYS A 64 2.70 3.10 26.23
N ASP A 65 3.70 3.89 25.84
CA ASP A 65 3.88 5.27 26.26
C ASP A 65 3.40 6.31 25.21
N CYS A 66 2.87 5.87 24.06
CA CYS A 66 2.38 6.75 23.00
C CYS A 66 1.02 6.28 22.49
N LEU A 67 -0.01 7.08 22.78
CA LEU A 67 -1.40 6.87 22.33
C LEU A 67 -1.81 7.88 21.25
N ALA A 68 -0.84 8.64 20.72
CA ALA A 68 -1.11 9.69 19.77
C ALA A 68 -1.18 9.13 18.34
N ALA A 69 -1.99 9.77 17.50
CA ALA A 69 -2.17 9.37 16.12
C ALA A 69 -0.83 9.31 15.36
N ILE A 70 -0.59 8.20 14.66
CA ILE A 70 0.57 8.04 13.79
C ILE A 70 0.38 8.93 12.57
N THR A 71 1.40 9.72 12.26
CA THR A 71 1.43 10.66 11.14
C THR A 71 2.12 10.09 9.90
N SER A 72 3.12 9.22 10.08
CA SER A 72 3.78 8.52 8.99
C SER A 72 4.46 7.23 9.44
N VAL A 73 4.60 6.30 8.51
CA VAL A 73 5.31 5.04 8.67
C VAL A 73 6.31 4.87 7.53
N CYS A 74 7.52 4.40 7.82
CA CYS A 74 8.56 4.14 6.83
C CYS A 74 9.32 2.85 7.13
N TRP A 75 9.43 1.97 6.14
CA TRP A 75 10.25 0.77 6.20
C TRP A 75 11.73 1.08 5.96
N SER A 76 12.62 0.25 6.53
CA SER A 76 14.02 0.18 6.09
C SER A 76 14.13 -0.58 4.76
N LYS A 77 15.27 -0.44 4.07
CA LYS A 77 15.50 -1.00 2.72
C LYS A 77 15.14 -2.49 2.59
N TYR A 78 15.46 -3.31 3.60
CA TYR A 78 15.22 -4.76 3.60
C TYR A 78 14.11 -5.19 4.57
N GLY A 79 13.32 -4.25 5.08
CA GLY A 79 12.14 -4.57 5.91
C GLY A 79 12.42 -4.94 7.37
N HIS A 80 13.68 -4.94 7.84
CA HIS A 80 14.03 -5.29 9.22
C HIS A 80 13.58 -4.28 10.27
N ARG A 81 13.43 -3.00 9.87
CA ARG A 81 13.04 -1.92 10.77
C ARG A 81 11.89 -1.10 10.20
N ILE A 82 11.05 -0.60 11.11
CA ILE A 82 10.02 0.39 10.79
C ILE A 82 10.23 1.61 11.68
N LEU A 83 10.20 2.79 11.04
CA LEU A 83 10.11 4.07 11.72
C LEU A 83 8.67 4.52 11.74
N VAL A 84 8.18 4.82 12.93
CA VAL A 84 6.86 5.38 13.20
C VAL A 84 7.03 6.81 13.70
N SER A 85 6.28 7.75 13.14
CA SER A 85 6.20 9.12 13.64
C SER A 85 4.80 9.42 14.16
N ALA A 86 4.68 10.07 15.32
CA ALA A 86 3.39 10.32 15.95
C ALA A 86 3.14 11.81 16.22
N ALA A 87 1.86 12.15 16.41
CA ALA A 87 1.40 13.50 16.64
C ALA A 87 1.93 14.12 17.96
N ASP A 88 2.32 13.28 18.93
CA ASP A 88 2.96 13.66 20.20
C ASP A 88 4.42 14.09 20.05
N LYS A 89 4.92 14.25 18.82
CA LYS A 89 6.30 14.60 18.46
C LYS A 89 7.29 13.46 18.65
N SER A 90 6.82 12.25 18.93
CA SER A 90 7.70 11.09 19.05
C SER A 90 8.02 10.47 17.68
N LEU A 91 9.27 9.99 17.58
CA LEU A 91 9.73 9.05 16.57
C LEU A 91 10.09 7.76 17.29
N THR A 92 9.53 6.65 16.84
CA THR A 92 9.80 5.33 17.42
C THR A 92 10.30 4.40 16.34
N LEU A 93 11.47 3.79 16.57
CA LEU A 93 12.04 2.77 15.70
C LEU A 93 11.76 1.38 16.27
N TRP A 94 11.24 0.51 15.43
CA TRP A 94 10.85 -0.85 15.78
C TRP A 94 11.70 -1.88 15.04
N ASP A 95 11.97 -2.99 15.72
CA ASP A 95 12.40 -4.24 15.09
C ASP A 95 11.14 -4.99 14.62
N VAL A 96 11.05 -5.26 13.33
CA VAL A 96 9.84 -5.85 12.72
C VAL A 96 9.69 -7.31 13.12
N VAL A 97 10.80 -8.06 13.13
CA VAL A 97 10.79 -9.51 13.42
C VAL A 97 10.44 -9.73 14.88
N LYS A 98 11.13 -9.04 15.78
CA LYS A 98 10.90 -9.18 17.23
C LYS A 98 9.63 -8.47 17.71
N GLY A 99 9.18 -7.44 17.00
CA GLY A 99 8.11 -6.56 17.46
C GLY A 99 8.51 -5.68 18.65
N GLU A 100 9.81 -5.48 18.86
CA GLU A 100 10.34 -4.75 20.00
C GLU A 100 10.68 -3.30 19.62
N LYS A 101 10.40 -2.38 20.55
CA LYS A 101 10.82 -0.98 20.45
C LYS A 101 12.33 -0.91 20.60
N ILE A 102 13.03 -0.51 19.55
CA ILE A 102 14.49 -0.31 19.58
C ILE A 102 14.77 1.01 20.30
N MET A 103 14.08 2.08 19.89
CA MET A 103 14.41 3.41 20.37
C MET A 103 13.24 4.40 20.18
N ARG A 104 13.18 5.45 21.02
CA ARG A 104 12.23 6.57 20.92
C ARG A 104 12.94 7.91 21.05
N ILE A 105 12.68 8.85 20.14
CA ILE A 105 13.15 10.26 20.19
C ILE A 105 11.93 11.15 20.31
N THR A 106 11.99 12.16 21.16
CA THR A 106 10.99 13.24 21.18
C THR A 106 11.57 14.48 20.52
N LEU A 107 10.89 14.97 19.48
CA LEU A 107 11.29 16.17 18.76
C LEU A 107 10.63 17.42 19.35
N GLN A 108 11.14 18.60 18.98
CA GLN A 108 10.57 19.88 19.39
C GLN A 108 9.21 20.15 18.73
N GLN A 109 9.03 19.66 17.50
CA GLN A 109 7.82 19.86 16.70
C GLN A 109 7.28 18.53 16.18
N THR A 110 5.98 18.51 15.86
CA THR A 110 5.30 17.32 15.36
C THR A 110 5.79 16.98 13.94
N PRO A 111 6.31 15.75 13.73
CA PRO A 111 6.70 15.28 12.41
C PRO A 111 5.45 14.97 11.57
N LEU A 112 5.37 15.53 10.36
CA LEU A 112 4.36 15.15 9.38
C LEU A 112 4.77 13.90 8.61
N HIS A 113 6.04 13.86 8.19
CA HIS A 113 6.63 12.74 7.48
C HIS A 113 8.01 12.46 8.06
N ALA A 114 8.32 11.18 8.24
CA ALA A 114 9.64 10.71 8.59
C ALA A 114 10.04 9.58 7.63
N ARG A 115 11.27 9.63 7.12
CA ARG A 115 11.80 8.65 6.16
C ARG A 115 13.17 8.16 6.62
N LEU A 116 13.36 6.85 6.64
CA LEU A 116 14.65 6.24 6.95
C LEU A 116 15.65 6.47 5.81
N HIS A 117 16.94 6.51 6.14
CA HIS A 117 17.99 6.54 5.12
C HIS A 117 17.92 5.26 4.27
N PRO A 118 17.86 5.37 2.93
CA PRO A 118 17.60 4.22 2.06
C PRO A 118 18.85 3.36 1.79
N GLY A 119 20.05 3.81 2.15
CA GLY A 119 21.30 3.14 1.78
C GLY A 119 21.66 1.93 2.65
N SER A 120 21.14 1.83 3.87
CA SER A 120 21.50 0.78 4.84
C SER A 120 20.32 -0.10 5.24
N SER A 121 20.60 -1.36 5.56
CA SER A 121 19.65 -2.29 6.17
C SER A 121 19.24 -1.86 7.58
N PHE A 122 20.22 -1.34 8.32
CA PHE A 122 20.06 -0.77 9.65
C PHE A 122 20.36 0.72 9.58
N PRO A 123 19.39 1.54 9.14
CA PRO A 123 19.56 2.97 9.03
C PRO A 123 19.81 3.56 10.42
N THR A 124 20.87 4.34 10.53
CA THR A 124 21.23 5.09 11.74
C THR A 124 20.76 6.54 11.66
N SER A 125 20.30 7.01 10.50
CA SER A 125 19.72 8.34 10.32
C SER A 125 18.35 8.29 9.66
N CYS A 126 17.54 9.31 9.94
CA CYS A 126 16.27 9.54 9.27
C CYS A 126 16.08 11.02 8.91
N LEU A 127 15.32 11.27 7.86
CA LEU A 127 14.89 12.59 7.43
C LEU A 127 13.48 12.84 7.95
N VAL A 128 13.30 13.97 8.61
CA VAL A 128 12.03 14.36 9.22
C VAL A 128 11.58 15.68 8.63
N CYS A 129 10.31 15.76 8.25
CA CYS A 129 9.64 16.97 7.79
C CYS A 129 8.58 17.39 8.83
N PRO A 130 8.89 18.34 9.71
CA PRO A 130 7.91 18.87 10.67
C PRO A 130 6.85 19.76 10.01
N LEU A 131 5.74 20.01 10.70
CA LEU A 131 4.65 20.86 10.20
C LEU A 131 5.02 22.34 10.05
N SER A 132 5.83 22.87 10.97
CA SER A 132 6.08 24.32 11.11
C SER A 132 7.57 24.64 11.28
N SER A 133 8.45 23.77 10.79
CA SER A 133 9.91 23.94 10.83
C SER A 133 10.53 23.42 9.55
N ALA A 134 11.76 23.87 9.29
CA ALA A 134 12.62 23.28 8.29
C ALA A 134 12.78 21.76 8.50
N PRO A 135 12.93 20.99 7.41
CA PRO A 135 13.24 19.57 7.51
C PRO A 135 14.58 19.36 8.20
N MET A 136 14.76 18.20 8.83
CA MET A 136 15.93 17.92 9.65
C MET A 136 16.36 16.46 9.48
N ILE A 137 17.65 16.22 9.53
CA ILE A 137 18.22 14.88 9.64
C ILE A 137 18.39 14.58 11.13
N VAL A 138 17.89 13.43 11.56
CA VAL A 138 17.99 12.95 12.93
C VAL A 138 18.85 11.70 12.95
N ASP A 139 19.87 11.69 13.80
CA ASP A 139 20.63 10.49 14.10
C ASP A 139 19.87 9.68 15.16
N LEU A 140 19.49 8.46 14.81
CA LEU A 140 18.69 7.55 15.62
C LEU A 140 19.47 6.96 16.79
N ASN A 141 20.80 6.96 16.74
CA ASN A 141 21.63 6.43 17.83
C ASN A 141 21.84 7.48 18.93
N THR A 142 22.08 8.73 18.54
CA THR A 142 22.42 9.82 19.46
C THR A 142 21.23 10.71 19.80
N GLY A 143 20.17 10.70 18.99
CA GLY A 143 19.07 11.66 19.06
C GLY A 143 19.46 13.06 18.59
N SER A 144 20.66 13.25 18.02
CA SER A 144 21.11 14.54 17.53
C SER A 144 20.36 14.95 16.27
N THR A 145 20.12 16.25 16.14
CA THR A 145 19.29 16.79 15.06
C THR A 145 20.02 17.88 14.28
N ASN A 146 20.12 17.70 12.97
CA ASN A 146 20.72 18.65 12.04
C ASN A 146 19.64 19.23 11.12
N VAL A 147 19.34 20.52 11.27
CA VAL A 147 18.33 21.21 10.46
C VAL A 147 18.88 21.50 9.06
N LEU A 148 18.08 21.21 8.05
CA LEU A 148 18.43 21.43 6.64
C LEU A 148 18.12 22.87 6.21
N PRO A 149 18.95 23.47 5.33
CA PRO A 149 18.66 24.78 4.77
C PRO A 149 17.42 24.73 3.86
N VAL A 150 16.48 25.66 4.09
CA VAL A 150 15.23 25.80 3.30
C VAL A 150 15.29 26.98 2.31
N SER A 151 16.28 27.85 2.48
CA SER A 151 16.57 28.98 1.59
C SER A 151 18.06 29.28 1.62
N THR A 152 18.64 29.68 0.50
CA THR A 152 20.00 30.24 0.49
C THR A 152 19.99 31.62 1.13
N PRO A 153 21.08 32.03 1.82
CA PRO A 153 21.21 33.39 2.31
C PRO A 153 21.19 34.37 1.13
N ASP A 154 20.31 35.37 1.18
CA ASP A 154 20.21 36.43 0.18
C ASP A 154 21.56 37.14 0.05
N ALA A 155 22.22 36.99 -1.10
CA ALA A 155 23.36 37.81 -1.46
C ALA A 155 22.84 39.20 -1.87
N GLY A 156 22.78 40.12 -0.90
CA GLY A 156 22.80 41.58 -1.08
C GLY A 156 21.79 42.21 -2.06
N GLY A 157 20.73 42.81 -1.53
CA GLY A 157 19.86 43.70 -2.31
C GLY A 157 18.92 44.54 -1.45
N SER A 158 19.35 45.76 -1.12
CA SER A 158 18.46 46.84 -0.71
C SER A 158 17.39 47.04 -1.78
N GLY A 159 16.14 46.72 -1.45
CA GLY A 159 15.00 46.92 -2.33
C GLY A 159 13.74 46.49 -1.61
N LEU A 160 12.87 47.47 -1.32
CA LEU A 160 11.57 47.34 -0.64
C LEU A 160 10.81 46.06 -1.03
N ALA A 161 10.91 45.01 -0.22
CA ALA A 161 10.03 43.86 -0.30
C ALA A 161 8.64 44.27 0.21
N PRO A 162 7.53 43.86 -0.45
CA PRO A 162 6.19 44.15 0.03
C PRO A 162 5.99 43.53 1.42
N PRO A 163 5.19 44.17 2.30
CA PRO A 163 5.08 43.75 3.69
C PRO A 163 4.45 42.35 3.78
N SER A 164 5.26 41.34 4.13
CA SER A 164 4.77 40.02 4.51
C SER A 164 4.02 40.14 5.83
N ARG A 165 2.71 39.85 5.83
CA ARG A 165 1.78 40.17 6.92
C ARG A 165 1.95 39.35 8.21
N ASN A 166 2.88 38.40 8.28
CA ASN A 166 3.10 37.54 9.44
C ASN A 166 4.60 37.44 9.78
N LYS A 167 5.14 38.45 10.46
CA LYS A 167 6.42 38.34 11.17
C LYS A 167 6.12 37.92 12.61
N PHE A 168 6.64 36.77 13.05
CA PHE A 168 6.77 36.46 14.47
C PHE A 168 7.88 37.34 15.07
N SER A 169 7.80 37.62 16.37
CA SER A 169 8.67 38.56 17.09
C SER A 169 10.17 38.21 17.08
N ASP A 170 10.54 37.03 16.59
CA ASP A 170 11.90 36.49 16.58
C ASP A 170 12.62 36.65 15.23
N GLY A 171 12.00 37.32 14.25
CA GLY A 171 12.62 37.60 12.95
C GLY A 171 12.79 36.38 12.01
N SER A 172 12.34 35.19 12.40
CA SER A 172 12.32 34.02 11.51
C SER A 172 11.17 34.11 10.50
N ALA A 173 11.44 33.65 9.27
CA ALA A 173 10.42 33.56 8.23
C ALA A 173 9.27 32.62 8.69
N PRO A 174 8.01 32.89 8.33
CA PRO A 174 6.91 31.99 8.64
C PRO A 174 7.16 30.63 7.96
N PHE A 175 7.58 29.64 8.74
CA PHE A 175 7.87 28.30 8.24
C PHE A 175 6.56 27.62 7.80
N THR A 176 6.37 27.60 6.49
CA THR A 176 5.37 26.78 5.80
C THR A 176 5.86 25.33 5.73
N PRO A 177 4.96 24.32 5.78
CA PRO A 177 5.35 22.91 5.67
C PRO A 177 6.13 22.67 4.39
N THR A 178 7.37 22.23 4.55
CA THR A 178 8.31 21.93 3.48
C THR A 178 8.48 20.43 3.36
N ALA A 179 8.40 19.92 2.14
CA ALA A 179 8.60 18.51 1.86
C ALA A 179 10.07 18.20 1.57
N ALA A 180 10.54 17.04 2.01
CA ALA A 180 11.89 16.59 1.72
C ALA A 180 11.95 15.09 1.44
N CYS A 181 12.90 14.68 0.60
CA CYS A 181 13.13 13.27 0.28
C CYS A 181 14.60 12.96 0.00
N PHE A 182 15.02 11.75 0.33
CA PHE A 182 16.29 11.20 -0.13
C PHE A 182 16.22 10.83 -1.61
N ASN A 183 17.36 10.87 -2.31
CA ASN A 183 17.53 10.10 -3.54
C ASN A 183 17.58 8.58 -3.24
N LYS A 184 17.56 7.75 -4.29
CA LYS A 184 17.57 6.27 -4.18
C LYS A 184 18.67 5.73 -3.24
N TYR A 185 19.87 6.31 -3.26
CA TYR A 185 21.02 5.83 -2.47
C TYR A 185 21.20 6.57 -1.14
N GLY A 186 20.52 7.70 -0.94
CA GLY A 186 20.58 8.50 0.28
C GLY A 186 21.79 9.44 0.39
N ASP A 187 22.51 9.70 -0.70
CA ASP A 187 23.64 10.65 -0.73
C ASP A 187 23.15 12.11 -0.78
N LEU A 188 22.00 12.33 -1.42
CA LEU A 188 21.41 13.65 -1.64
C LEU A 188 20.03 13.74 -1.02
N VAL A 189 19.70 14.93 -0.52
CA VAL A 189 18.37 15.29 -0.01
C VAL A 189 17.79 16.40 -0.88
N TYR A 190 16.55 16.22 -1.31
CA TYR A 190 15.81 17.21 -2.06
C TYR A 190 14.81 17.87 -1.11
N VAL A 191 14.84 19.20 -1.01
CA VAL A 191 13.96 19.97 -0.13
C VAL A 191 13.14 20.96 -0.96
N GLY A 192 11.82 20.87 -0.90
CA GLY A 192 10.91 21.83 -1.52
C GLY A 192 10.57 22.95 -0.55
N ASN A 193 10.67 24.20 -1.00
CA ASN A 193 10.37 25.38 -0.19
C ASN A 193 9.00 26.00 -0.51
N SER A 194 8.61 27.03 0.25
CA SER A 194 7.38 27.80 0.01
C SER A 194 7.40 28.69 -1.22
N LYS A 195 8.59 29.04 -1.70
CA LYS A 195 8.78 29.87 -2.89
C LYS A 195 8.63 29.06 -4.19
N GLY A 196 8.37 27.76 -4.08
CA GLY A 196 8.30 26.87 -5.23
C GLY A 196 9.66 26.53 -5.79
N GLU A 197 10.69 26.39 -4.96
CA GLU A 197 12.01 25.93 -5.36
C GLU A 197 12.31 24.58 -4.73
N VAL A 198 13.05 23.74 -5.44
CA VAL A 198 13.58 22.46 -4.98
C VAL A 198 15.09 22.60 -4.84
N LEU A 199 15.56 22.49 -3.61
CA LEU A 199 16.98 22.54 -3.23
C LEU A 199 17.56 21.12 -3.26
N ILE A 200 18.73 20.96 -3.86
CA ILE A 200 19.53 19.74 -3.81
C ILE A 200 20.60 19.94 -2.74
N ILE A 201 20.63 19.07 -1.73
CA ILE A 201 21.48 19.20 -0.54
C ILE A 201 22.29 17.91 -0.36
N ASP A 202 23.56 18.05 0.01
CA ASP A 202 24.40 16.93 0.45
C ASP A 202 23.96 16.44 1.85
N HIS A 203 23.65 15.15 1.99
CA HIS A 203 23.23 14.57 3.26
C HIS A 203 24.29 14.72 4.38
N LYS A 204 25.58 14.62 4.05
CA LYS A 204 26.66 14.62 5.07
C LYS A 204 27.10 16.01 5.46
N THR A 205 27.29 16.89 4.48
CA THR A 205 27.82 18.24 4.69
C THR A 205 26.72 19.28 4.90
N VAL A 206 25.46 18.94 4.58
CA VAL A 206 24.29 19.82 4.68
C VAL A 206 24.43 21.09 3.81
N GLN A 207 25.27 21.02 2.76
CA GLN A 207 25.47 22.12 1.82
C GLN A 207 24.47 22.06 0.67
N VAL A 208 23.96 23.23 0.26
CA VAL A 208 23.10 23.37 -0.94
C VAL A 208 23.99 23.31 -2.18
N LEU A 209 23.75 22.31 -3.01
CA LEU A 209 24.52 22.05 -4.24
C LEU A 209 23.81 22.56 -5.50
N GLY A 210 22.48 22.66 -5.49
CA GLY A 210 21.71 23.12 -6.65
C GLY A 210 20.30 23.57 -6.28
N ILE A 211 19.69 24.38 -7.15
CA ILE A 211 18.34 24.91 -6.97
C ILE A 211 17.57 24.78 -8.29
N ILE A 212 16.33 24.30 -8.20
CA ILE A 212 15.40 24.30 -9.32
C ILE A 212 14.19 25.13 -8.92
N SER A 213 13.90 26.18 -9.69
CA SER A 213 12.67 26.94 -9.51
C SER A 213 11.55 26.29 -10.31
N THR A 214 10.48 25.88 -9.63
CA THR A 214 9.25 25.41 -10.26
C THR A 214 8.50 26.58 -10.90
N GLN A 215 7.82 26.32 -12.01
CA GLN A 215 7.02 27.34 -12.68
C GLN A 215 5.85 27.76 -11.77
N GLY A 216 5.64 29.07 -11.61
CA GLY A 216 4.53 29.62 -10.81
C GLY A 216 4.83 29.85 -9.33
N GLY A 217 5.99 29.46 -8.80
CA GLY A 217 6.45 29.83 -7.45
C GLY A 217 5.54 29.35 -6.31
N ALA A 218 4.79 28.26 -6.52
CA ALA A 218 3.85 27.73 -5.54
C ALA A 218 4.54 26.82 -4.51
N VAL A 219 4.05 26.82 -3.27
CA VAL A 219 4.57 25.97 -2.18
C VAL A 219 4.59 24.49 -2.59
N VAL A 220 5.74 23.84 -2.43
CA VAL A 220 5.88 22.40 -2.67
C VAL A 220 5.44 21.62 -1.43
N LYS A 221 4.32 20.89 -1.54
CA LYS A 221 3.70 20.13 -0.44
C LYS A 221 4.24 18.72 -0.27
N ASN A 222 4.66 18.07 -1.35
CA ASN A 222 5.19 16.72 -1.32
C ASN A 222 6.24 16.54 -2.42
N ILE A 223 7.24 15.72 -2.13
CA ILE A 223 8.29 15.32 -3.07
C ILE A 223 8.50 13.80 -2.92
N VAL A 224 8.43 13.11 -4.05
CA VAL A 224 8.54 11.65 -4.13
C VAL A 224 9.42 11.28 -5.32
N PHE A 225 10.41 10.41 -5.12
CA PHE A 225 11.17 9.81 -6.21
C PHE A 225 10.47 8.57 -6.74
N SER A 226 10.60 8.31 -8.04
CA SER A 226 10.36 6.99 -8.60
C SER A 226 11.34 5.98 -8.00
N ARG A 227 10.96 4.70 -7.93
CA ARG A 227 11.83 3.67 -7.33
C ARG A 227 13.15 3.46 -8.06
N ASN A 228 13.15 3.66 -9.38
CA ASN A 228 14.36 3.63 -10.20
C ASN A 228 15.27 4.85 -9.94
N GLY A 229 14.76 5.92 -9.30
CA GLY A 229 15.49 7.16 -9.01
C GLY A 229 15.63 8.12 -10.19
N GLN A 230 15.04 7.79 -11.35
CA GLN A 230 15.14 8.57 -12.59
C GLN A 230 14.13 9.72 -12.68
N PHE A 231 13.04 9.68 -11.91
CA PHE A 231 12.01 10.71 -11.95
C PHE A 231 11.72 11.23 -10.55
N LEU A 232 11.50 12.54 -10.47
CA LEU A 232 11.12 13.25 -9.26
C LEU A 232 9.74 13.86 -9.45
N LEU A 233 8.80 13.49 -8.60
CA LEU A 233 7.46 14.03 -8.57
C LEU A 233 7.35 15.10 -7.49
N THR A 234 6.85 16.27 -7.85
CA THR A 234 6.50 17.32 -6.91
C THR A 234 5.00 17.61 -6.96
N ASN A 235 4.42 17.82 -5.77
CA ASN A 235 3.03 18.25 -5.60
C ASN A 235 3.01 19.68 -5.09
N SER A 236 2.51 20.60 -5.90
CA SER A 236 2.50 22.02 -5.58
C SER A 236 1.12 22.50 -5.13
N ASN A 237 1.07 23.58 -4.35
CA ASN A 237 -0.19 24.14 -3.85
C ASN A 237 -1.07 24.75 -4.97
N ASP A 238 -0.53 24.97 -6.16
CA ASP A 238 -1.24 25.42 -7.36
C ASP A 238 -2.12 24.35 -8.02
N ARG A 239 -2.25 23.15 -7.41
CA ARG A 239 -3.05 22.01 -7.90
C ARG A 239 -2.43 21.27 -9.09
N THR A 240 -1.15 21.50 -9.33
CA THR A 240 -0.40 20.82 -10.37
C THR A 240 0.57 19.81 -9.76
N LEU A 241 0.67 18.63 -10.38
CA LEU A 241 1.74 17.69 -10.18
C LEU A 241 2.78 17.91 -11.27
N ARG A 242 4.06 17.87 -10.91
CA ARG A 242 5.15 18.05 -11.86
C ARG A 242 6.12 16.88 -11.77
N ILE A 243 6.44 16.29 -12.91
CA ILE A 243 7.49 15.28 -13.04
C ILE A 243 8.75 15.97 -13.56
N TYR A 244 9.85 15.77 -12.87
CA TYR A 244 11.18 16.15 -13.31
C TYR A 244 11.97 14.88 -13.64
N GLU A 245 12.70 14.91 -14.75
CA GLU A 245 13.68 13.88 -15.08
C GLU A 245 14.98 14.17 -14.34
N ASN A 246 15.46 13.18 -13.58
CA ASN A 246 16.70 13.21 -12.84
C ASN A 246 17.84 12.69 -13.74
N LEU A 247 18.64 13.61 -14.23
CA LEU A 247 19.79 13.35 -15.09
C LEU A 247 21.06 13.02 -14.31
N LEU A 248 20.98 12.93 -12.97
CA LEU A 248 22.11 12.50 -12.17
C LEU A 248 22.38 11.01 -12.37
N PRO A 249 23.67 10.64 -12.51
CA PRO A 249 24.05 9.24 -12.45
C PRO A 249 23.54 8.58 -11.17
N LEU A 250 22.96 7.39 -11.33
CA LEU A 250 22.42 6.63 -10.20
C LEU A 250 23.53 6.35 -9.16
N LYS A 251 24.73 5.97 -9.60
CA LYS A 251 25.92 5.85 -8.75
C LYS A 251 26.82 7.08 -8.90
N ASP A 252 27.44 7.52 -7.80
CA ASP A 252 28.31 8.70 -7.76
C ASP A 252 27.63 10.04 -8.14
N GLY A 253 26.32 10.15 -7.89
CA GLY A 253 25.56 11.38 -8.15
C GLY A 253 26.16 12.60 -7.45
N LEU A 254 26.64 12.44 -6.20
CA LEU A 254 27.29 13.51 -5.44
C LEU A 254 28.55 14.05 -6.15
N LYS A 255 29.42 13.16 -6.63
CA LYS A 255 30.65 13.54 -7.35
C LYS A 255 30.33 14.30 -8.63
N SER A 256 29.32 13.85 -9.36
CA SER A 256 28.87 14.48 -10.60
C SER A 256 28.38 15.92 -10.37
N VAL A 257 27.71 16.17 -9.24
CA VAL A 257 27.26 17.51 -8.86
C VAL A 257 28.45 18.43 -8.53
N TYR A 258 29.43 17.93 -7.77
CA TYR A 258 30.66 18.69 -7.49
C TYR A 258 31.45 19.00 -8.77
N ASP A 259 31.58 18.03 -9.68
CA ASP A 259 32.26 18.22 -10.97
C ASP A 259 31.54 19.26 -11.83
N ALA A 260 30.20 19.26 -11.86
CA ALA A 260 29.44 20.29 -12.57
C ALA A 260 29.56 21.67 -11.92
N SER A 261 29.57 21.74 -10.58
CA SER A 261 29.82 22.98 -9.85
C SER A 261 31.22 23.54 -10.14
N ASN A 262 32.25 22.70 -10.19
CA ASN A 262 33.63 23.10 -10.49
C ASN A 262 33.83 23.56 -11.94
N ASN A 263 33.00 23.10 -12.88
CA ASN A 263 33.04 23.54 -14.27
C ASN A 263 32.35 24.90 -14.49
N LEU A 264 31.51 25.35 -13.55
CA LEU A 264 30.78 26.63 -13.62
C LEU A 264 31.44 27.70 -12.75
N ASN A 265 32.74 27.93 -12.95
CA ASN A 265 33.48 28.93 -12.18
C ASN A 265 33.17 30.38 -12.58
N GLU A 266 32.50 30.60 -13.70
CA GLU A 266 32.12 31.94 -14.19
C GLU A 266 30.86 32.51 -13.52
N LEU A 267 30.06 31.66 -12.88
CA LEU A 267 28.84 32.05 -12.16
C LEU A 267 29.11 32.01 -10.65
N GLU A 268 28.64 33.01 -9.90
CA GLU A 268 28.76 33.06 -8.44
C GLU A 268 27.39 33.04 -7.74
N GLY A 269 27.36 32.51 -6.52
CA GLY A 269 26.18 32.53 -5.67
C GLY A 269 24.99 31.69 -6.16
N VAL A 270 23.79 32.27 -6.08
CA VAL A 270 22.52 31.58 -6.35
C VAL A 270 22.37 31.21 -7.83
N ASP A 271 22.92 32.01 -8.75
CA ASP A 271 22.81 31.75 -10.19
C ASP A 271 23.63 30.51 -10.60
N LYS A 272 24.78 30.29 -9.95
CA LYS A 272 25.54 29.04 -10.08
C LYS A 272 24.70 27.84 -9.64
N LEU A 273 24.06 27.93 -8.47
CA LEU A 273 23.23 26.85 -7.94
C LEU A 273 22.01 26.56 -8.83
N LYS A 274 21.40 27.60 -9.42
CA LYS A 274 20.31 27.44 -10.39
C LYS A 274 20.78 26.78 -11.67
N ALA A 275 21.95 27.18 -12.20
CA ALA A 275 22.54 26.55 -13.37
C ALA A 275 22.83 25.06 -13.11
N VAL A 276 23.43 24.73 -11.96
CA VAL A 276 23.68 23.34 -11.54
C VAL A 276 22.36 22.55 -11.42
N GLY A 277 21.36 23.10 -10.74
CA GLY A 277 20.06 22.43 -10.58
C GLY A 277 19.37 22.14 -11.91
N SER A 278 19.32 23.12 -12.81
CA SER A 278 18.70 22.98 -14.14
C SER A 278 19.39 21.96 -15.05
N LYS A 279 20.68 21.70 -14.84
CA LYS A 279 21.43 20.67 -15.57
C LYS A 279 21.04 19.26 -15.15
N PHE A 280 20.59 19.09 -13.90
CA PHE A 280 20.38 17.77 -13.30
C PHE A 280 18.91 17.40 -13.12
N LEU A 281 18.03 18.38 -13.02
CA LEU A 281 16.60 18.17 -12.98
C LEU A 281 15.93 19.03 -14.05
N THR A 282 15.34 18.35 -15.03
CA THR A 282 14.61 19.00 -16.12
C THR A 282 13.13 18.71 -15.98
N LEU A 283 12.28 19.71 -16.21
CA LEU A 283 10.83 19.53 -16.15
C LEU A 283 10.40 18.64 -17.33
N PHE A 284 9.85 17.48 -17.02
CA PHE A 284 9.36 16.53 -18.02
C PHE A 284 7.91 16.82 -18.39
N ARG A 285 7.00 16.82 -17.40
CA ARG A 285 5.55 17.03 -17.60
C ARG A 285 4.86 17.64 -16.40
N GLU A 286 3.75 18.31 -16.66
CA GLU A 286 2.82 18.84 -15.66
C GLU A 286 1.45 18.15 -15.81
N PHE A 287 0.83 17.81 -14.69
CA PHE A 287 -0.46 17.15 -14.63
C PHE A 287 -1.39 17.98 -13.75
N GLN A 288 -2.58 18.23 -14.24
CA GLN A 288 -3.61 18.96 -13.52
C GLN A 288 -4.99 18.54 -14.01
N ASP A 289 -5.98 18.62 -13.13
CA ASP A 289 -7.37 18.55 -13.55
C ASP A 289 -7.82 19.96 -13.96
N SER A 290 -7.90 20.20 -15.27
CA SER A 290 -8.32 21.49 -15.82
C SER A 290 -9.80 21.80 -15.59
N ILE A 291 -10.62 20.77 -15.36
CA ILE A 291 -12.08 20.86 -15.23
C ILE A 291 -12.46 21.14 -13.77
N THR A 292 -12.12 20.22 -12.86
CA THR A 292 -12.55 20.34 -11.46
C THR A 292 -11.55 21.13 -10.60
N ARG A 293 -10.30 21.26 -11.07
CA ARG A 293 -9.20 21.93 -10.36
C ARG A 293 -9.05 21.44 -8.92
N VAL A 294 -9.02 20.12 -8.76
CA VAL A 294 -8.85 19.42 -7.48
C VAL A 294 -7.41 19.53 -6.97
N HIS A 295 -7.24 19.57 -5.65
CA HIS A 295 -5.93 19.42 -5.00
C HIS A 295 -5.57 17.93 -4.86
N TRP A 296 -4.28 17.61 -4.94
CA TRP A 296 -3.81 16.22 -4.89
C TRP A 296 -3.34 15.81 -3.50
N LYS A 297 -3.72 14.60 -3.08
CA LYS A 297 -3.30 13.93 -1.84
C LYS A 297 -2.45 12.70 -2.18
N ALA A 298 -1.34 12.55 -1.45
CA ALA A 298 -0.44 11.40 -1.52
C ALA A 298 -0.12 10.90 -2.95
N PRO A 299 0.37 11.76 -3.86
CA PRO A 299 0.67 11.31 -5.22
C PRO A 299 1.93 10.43 -5.22
N CYS A 300 1.93 9.37 -6.02
CA CYS A 300 3.02 8.41 -6.12
C CYS A 300 3.15 7.82 -7.53
N PHE A 301 4.28 7.19 -7.79
CA PHE A 301 4.53 6.44 -9.03
C PHE A 301 4.09 4.98 -8.87
N SER A 302 3.81 4.32 -9.99
CA SER A 302 3.78 2.87 -10.06
C SER A 302 5.15 2.25 -9.78
N GLY A 303 5.18 0.91 -9.64
CA GLY A 303 6.40 0.18 -9.30
C GLY A 303 7.52 0.31 -10.34
N ASP A 304 7.15 0.27 -11.62
CA ASP A 304 7.99 0.51 -12.79
C ASP A 304 8.25 2.01 -13.07
N GLY A 305 7.40 2.88 -12.54
CA GLY A 305 7.42 4.33 -12.75
C GLY A 305 6.67 4.79 -14.00
N GLU A 306 5.94 3.92 -14.70
CA GLU A 306 5.20 4.26 -15.92
C GLU A 306 3.89 5.01 -15.68
N TRP A 307 3.23 4.70 -14.56
CA TRP A 307 1.99 5.32 -14.16
C TRP A 307 2.21 6.33 -13.04
N LEU A 308 1.50 7.45 -13.13
CA LEU A 308 1.37 8.43 -12.07
C LEU A 308 0.00 8.29 -11.45
N VAL A 309 -0.06 8.25 -10.12
CA VAL A 309 -1.32 8.19 -9.39
C VAL A 309 -1.46 9.38 -8.44
N GLY A 310 -2.65 9.97 -8.43
CA GLY A 310 -3.01 11.08 -7.55
C GLY A 310 -4.38 10.90 -6.93
N GLY A 311 -4.44 10.89 -5.60
CA GLY A 311 -5.71 10.91 -4.87
C GLY A 311 -6.33 12.32 -4.87
N SER A 312 -7.64 12.41 -5.10
CA SER A 312 -8.39 13.65 -4.94
C SER A 312 -8.43 14.06 -3.47
N ALA A 313 -8.06 15.31 -3.16
CA ALA A 313 -8.22 15.88 -1.83
C ALA A 313 -9.62 16.50 -1.62
N SER A 314 -10.59 16.20 -2.48
CA SER A 314 -11.96 16.66 -2.32
C SER A 314 -12.60 16.03 -1.08
N LYS A 315 -13.37 16.83 -0.33
CA LYS A 315 -14.07 16.33 0.86
C LYS A 315 -15.32 15.56 0.41
N GLY A 316 -15.36 14.27 0.68
CA GLY A 316 -16.54 13.42 0.42
C GLY A 316 -16.52 12.68 -0.93
N GLU A 317 -15.42 12.73 -1.67
CA GLU A 317 -15.20 11.89 -2.84
C GLU A 317 -13.91 11.10 -2.70
N HIS A 318 -13.99 9.79 -2.92
CA HIS A 318 -12.83 8.91 -2.94
C HIS A 318 -12.45 8.62 -4.38
N LYS A 319 -11.82 9.60 -5.03
CA LYS A 319 -11.37 9.47 -6.43
C LYS A 319 -9.87 9.38 -6.54
N ILE A 320 -9.40 8.44 -7.35
CA ILE A 320 -7.99 8.25 -7.65
C ILE A 320 -7.82 8.42 -9.16
N TYR A 321 -6.92 9.30 -9.56
CA TYR A 321 -6.62 9.58 -10.96
C TYR A 321 -5.34 8.87 -11.34
N ILE A 322 -5.36 8.16 -12.48
CA ILE A 322 -4.21 7.45 -13.03
C ILE A 322 -3.87 8.07 -14.37
N TRP A 323 -2.64 8.56 -14.50
CA TRP A 323 -2.09 9.08 -15.74
C TRP A 323 -0.94 8.22 -16.23
N ASP A 324 -0.81 8.16 -17.54
CA ASP A 324 0.43 7.76 -18.21
C ASP A 324 1.47 8.88 -18.06
N ARG A 325 2.75 8.51 -17.96
CA ARG A 325 3.90 9.43 -18.00
C ARG A 325 3.82 10.47 -19.10
N VAL A 326 3.25 10.14 -20.27
CA VAL A 326 3.15 11.08 -21.40
C VAL A 326 2.22 12.27 -21.10
N GLY A 327 1.29 12.12 -20.16
CA GLY A 327 0.33 13.17 -19.77
C GLY A 327 -1.14 12.79 -19.94
N HIS A 328 -1.43 11.61 -20.50
CA HIS A 328 -2.81 11.18 -20.75
C HIS A 328 -3.46 10.66 -19.47
N LEU A 329 -4.67 11.13 -19.17
CA LEU A 329 -5.49 10.58 -18.11
C LEU A 329 -6.10 9.25 -18.61
N VAL A 330 -5.73 8.14 -17.99
CA VAL A 330 -6.12 6.79 -18.42
C VAL A 330 -7.40 6.35 -17.74
N LYS A 331 -7.46 6.49 -16.41
CA LYS A 331 -8.59 6.04 -15.61
C LYS A 331 -8.81 6.95 -14.40
N ILE A 332 -10.06 7.08 -14.00
CA ILE A 332 -10.45 7.60 -12.69
C ILE A 332 -11.11 6.44 -11.94
N LEU A 333 -10.52 6.06 -10.82
CA LEU A 333 -11.10 5.07 -9.91
C LEU A 333 -12.06 5.79 -8.97
N GLU A 334 -13.32 5.37 -8.98
CA GLU A 334 -14.38 5.96 -8.17
C GLU A 334 -14.74 5.03 -7.02
N GLY A 335 -14.46 5.47 -5.80
CA GLY A 335 -14.68 4.71 -4.58
C GLY A 335 -15.90 5.20 -3.78
N PRO A 336 -15.97 4.81 -2.50
CA PRO A 336 -17.03 5.25 -1.61
C PRO A 336 -17.03 6.78 -1.42
N LYS A 337 -18.12 7.33 -0.89
CA LYS A 337 -18.28 8.79 -0.68
C LYS A 337 -17.54 9.28 0.57
N GLU A 338 -16.24 9.03 0.60
CA GLU A 338 -15.36 9.32 1.72
C GLU A 338 -14.12 10.08 1.22
N ALA A 339 -13.48 10.87 2.09
CA ALA A 339 -12.28 11.58 1.68
C ALA A 339 -11.06 10.66 1.73
N LEU A 340 -10.22 10.71 0.70
CA LEU A 340 -8.95 10.01 0.66
C LEU A 340 -7.90 10.72 1.53
N ILE A 341 -7.22 9.97 2.39
CA ILE A 341 -6.20 10.47 3.33
C ILE A 341 -4.80 10.13 2.87
N ASP A 342 -4.56 8.89 2.47
CA ASP A 342 -3.25 8.41 2.03
C ASP A 342 -3.40 7.37 0.92
N LEU A 343 -2.32 7.15 0.16
CA LEU A 343 -2.32 6.29 -1.01
C LEU A 343 -0.93 5.69 -1.26
N ALA A 344 -0.87 4.40 -1.54
CA ALA A 344 0.36 3.68 -1.86
C ALA A 344 0.15 2.69 -3.01
N TRP A 345 1.06 2.72 -3.99
CA TRP A 345 1.08 1.74 -5.09
C TRP A 345 1.93 0.51 -4.71
N HIS A 346 1.43 -0.68 -5.01
CA HIS A 346 2.09 -1.94 -4.71
C HIS A 346 3.38 -2.12 -5.51
N PRO A 347 4.49 -2.55 -4.90
CA PRO A 347 5.77 -2.50 -5.57
C PRO A 347 5.95 -3.23 -6.89
N VAL A 348 5.32 -4.39 -7.03
CA VAL A 348 5.48 -5.29 -8.18
C VAL A 348 4.19 -5.59 -8.92
N HIS A 349 3.06 -5.16 -8.38
CA HIS A 349 1.74 -5.53 -8.92
C HIS A 349 0.95 -4.27 -9.22
N PRO A 350 0.03 -4.29 -10.19
CA PRO A 350 -0.84 -3.17 -10.52
C PRO A 350 -1.97 -3.05 -9.49
N VAL A 351 -1.59 -2.83 -8.23
CA VAL A 351 -2.50 -2.76 -7.09
C VAL A 351 -2.24 -1.46 -6.34
N VAL A 352 -3.30 -0.76 -5.95
CA VAL A 352 -3.23 0.47 -5.18
C VAL A 352 -3.95 0.28 -3.87
N VAL A 353 -3.35 0.72 -2.78
CA VAL A 353 -4.03 0.79 -1.49
C VAL A 353 -4.31 2.25 -1.17
N SER A 354 -5.54 2.55 -0.78
CA SER A 354 -5.96 3.89 -0.43
C SER A 354 -6.62 3.90 0.94
N VAL A 355 -6.31 4.90 1.76
CA VAL A 355 -6.87 5.06 3.10
C VAL A 355 -7.95 6.12 3.07
N SER A 356 -9.11 5.79 3.62
CA SER A 356 -10.24 6.71 3.77
C SER A 356 -10.20 7.48 5.09
N LEU A 357 -10.99 8.55 5.19
CA LEU A 357 -11.11 9.34 6.41
C LEU A 357 -11.69 8.53 7.58
N THR A 358 -12.56 7.56 7.30
CA THR A 358 -13.14 6.62 8.28
C THR A 358 -12.09 5.67 8.84
N GLY A 359 -10.98 5.48 8.11
CA GLY A 359 -9.84 4.67 8.52
C GLY A 359 -9.81 3.27 7.92
N LEU A 360 -10.66 2.98 6.94
CA LEU A 360 -10.60 1.77 6.12
C LEU A 360 -9.53 1.91 5.03
N ALA A 361 -8.79 0.84 4.76
CA ALA A 361 -7.83 0.78 3.66
C ALA A 361 -8.42 -0.06 2.53
N TYR A 362 -8.77 0.58 1.41
CA TYR A 362 -9.30 -0.09 0.23
C TYR A 362 -8.16 -0.57 -0.67
N ILE A 363 -8.23 -1.83 -1.07
CA ILE A 363 -7.32 -2.47 -2.02
C ILE A 363 -7.97 -2.41 -3.40
N TRP A 364 -7.35 -1.69 -4.30
CA TRP A 364 -7.73 -1.53 -5.69
C TRP A 364 -6.86 -2.44 -6.53
N ALA A 365 -7.47 -3.40 -7.20
CA ALA A 365 -6.77 -4.33 -8.07
C ALA A 365 -7.42 -4.35 -9.45
N LYS A 366 -6.79 -5.11 -10.33
CA LYS A 366 -7.35 -5.42 -11.64
C LYS A 366 -8.59 -6.30 -11.47
N ASP A 367 -9.58 -6.09 -12.32
CA ASP A 367 -10.73 -7.00 -12.40
C ASP A 367 -10.28 -8.26 -13.16
N TYR A 368 -9.93 -9.31 -12.43
CA TYR A 368 -9.51 -10.56 -13.04
C TYR A 368 -10.72 -11.33 -13.54
N THR A 369 -10.85 -11.43 -14.86
CA THR A 369 -11.76 -12.37 -15.49
C THR A 369 -11.07 -13.74 -15.55
N GLU A 370 -11.67 -14.73 -14.90
CA GLU A 370 -11.16 -16.11 -14.95
C GLU A 370 -11.26 -16.64 -16.39
N ASN A 371 -10.13 -16.99 -16.98
CA ASN A 371 -10.07 -17.60 -18.30
C ASN A 371 -10.23 -19.12 -18.18
N TRP A 372 -11.28 -19.67 -18.78
CA TRP A 372 -11.57 -21.10 -18.74
C TRP A 372 -10.58 -21.93 -19.57
N SER A 373 -9.83 -21.31 -20.49
CA SER A 373 -8.73 -21.98 -21.21
C SER A 373 -7.60 -22.43 -20.29
N ALA A 374 -7.49 -21.87 -19.08
CA ALA A 374 -6.51 -22.33 -18.10
C ALA A 374 -6.83 -23.73 -17.53
N PHE A 375 -8.09 -24.19 -17.60
CA PHE A 375 -8.46 -25.52 -17.08
C PHE A 375 -8.13 -26.66 -18.05
N ALA A 376 -7.97 -26.37 -19.34
CA ALA A 376 -7.66 -27.36 -20.37
C ALA A 376 -6.77 -26.73 -21.46
N PRO A 377 -5.52 -27.19 -21.64
CA PRO A 377 -4.56 -26.57 -22.58
C PRO A 377 -5.05 -26.51 -24.02
N ASP A 378 -5.87 -27.48 -24.44
CA ASP A 378 -6.42 -27.58 -25.79
C ASP A 378 -7.67 -26.70 -26.00
N PHE A 379 -8.17 -26.08 -24.93
CA PHE A 379 -9.36 -25.23 -24.99
C PHE A 379 -8.96 -23.79 -25.28
N LYS A 380 -9.61 -23.17 -26.27
CA LYS A 380 -9.44 -21.75 -26.60
C LYS A 380 -10.79 -21.06 -26.47
N GLU A 381 -10.83 -19.99 -25.70
CA GLU A 381 -12.00 -19.10 -25.66
C GLU A 381 -12.04 -18.24 -26.92
N LEU A 382 -13.24 -18.07 -27.47
CA LEU A 382 -13.48 -17.25 -28.63
C LEU A 382 -14.42 -16.10 -28.25
N GLU A 383 -13.97 -14.87 -28.44
CA GLU A 383 -14.83 -13.68 -28.26
C GLU A 383 -15.83 -13.54 -29.41
N GLU A 384 -15.42 -13.93 -30.63
CA GLU A 384 -16.24 -13.96 -31.83
C GLU A 384 -16.19 -15.34 -32.48
N ASN A 385 -17.24 -15.70 -33.23
CA ASN A 385 -17.29 -16.99 -33.91
C ASN A 385 -16.18 -17.08 -34.96
N GLU A 386 -15.28 -18.05 -34.80
CA GLU A 386 -14.31 -18.44 -35.84
C GLU A 386 -14.99 -19.46 -36.78
N GLU A 387 -14.90 -19.24 -38.09
CA GLU A 387 -15.34 -20.22 -39.09
C GLU A 387 -14.31 -21.35 -39.15
N TYR A 388 -14.77 -22.57 -38.95
CA TYR A 388 -13.90 -23.75 -38.99
C TYR A 388 -13.43 -24.00 -40.43
N VAL A 389 -12.11 -24.00 -40.62
CA VAL A 389 -11.49 -24.42 -41.88
C VAL A 389 -11.13 -25.89 -41.75
N GLU A 390 -11.95 -26.74 -42.38
CA GLU A 390 -11.72 -28.18 -42.47
C GLU A 390 -10.32 -28.45 -43.01
N ARG A 391 -9.56 -29.31 -42.32
CA ARG A 391 -8.22 -29.71 -42.79
C ARG A 391 -8.36 -30.86 -43.77
N GLU A 392 -7.53 -30.88 -44.81
CA GLU A 392 -7.59 -31.90 -45.87
C GLU A 392 -7.45 -33.35 -45.34
N ASP A 393 -6.77 -33.52 -44.21
CA ASP A 393 -6.48 -34.79 -43.54
C ASP A 393 -7.49 -35.17 -42.44
N GLU A 394 -8.53 -34.37 -42.19
CA GLU A 394 -9.49 -34.60 -41.11
C GLU A 394 -10.30 -35.90 -41.29
N PHE A 395 -10.55 -36.28 -42.54
CA PHE A 395 -11.30 -37.49 -42.89
C PHE A 395 -10.41 -38.66 -43.31
N ASP A 396 -9.08 -38.48 -43.25
CA ASP A 396 -8.13 -39.52 -43.59
C ASP A 396 -7.86 -40.44 -42.39
N LEU A 397 -7.95 -41.76 -42.61
CA LEU A 397 -7.54 -42.76 -41.63
C LEU A 397 -6.01 -42.86 -41.63
N VAL A 398 -5.35 -41.94 -40.93
CA VAL A 398 -3.90 -42.01 -40.71
C VAL A 398 -3.62 -43.11 -39.68
N PRO A 399 -2.91 -44.21 -40.03
CA PRO A 399 -2.49 -45.20 -39.04
C PRO A 399 -1.60 -44.53 -37.98
N GLU A 400 -1.69 -44.96 -36.71
CA GLU A 400 -0.99 -44.29 -35.58
C GLU A 400 0.52 -44.10 -35.78
N THR A 401 1.13 -44.86 -36.68
CA THR A 401 2.54 -44.78 -37.07
C THR A 401 2.90 -43.59 -37.96
N GLU A 402 1.91 -42.92 -38.58
CA GLU A 402 2.08 -41.80 -39.52
C GLU A 402 1.52 -40.47 -38.99
N LYS A 403 0.98 -40.46 -37.76
CA LYS A 403 0.65 -39.19 -37.08
C LYS A 403 1.90 -38.32 -37.06
N ALA A 404 1.77 -37.08 -37.51
CA ALA A 404 2.86 -36.13 -37.63
C ALA A 404 3.74 -36.17 -36.38
N LYS A 405 5.07 -36.30 -36.59
CA LYS A 405 6.05 -36.16 -35.50
C LYS A 405 5.67 -34.92 -34.71
N GLU A 406 5.43 -35.11 -33.42
CA GLU A 406 5.39 -33.99 -32.49
C GLU A 406 6.62 -33.12 -32.75
N PRO A 407 6.51 -31.79 -32.66
CA PRO A 407 7.64 -30.91 -32.90
C PRO A 407 8.85 -31.45 -32.11
N ASP A 408 10.02 -31.41 -32.72
CA ASP A 408 11.29 -31.88 -32.17
C ASP A 408 11.64 -31.00 -30.96
N VAL A 409 10.90 -31.18 -29.85
CA VAL A 409 11.20 -30.59 -28.56
C VAL A 409 12.45 -31.32 -28.13
N ASN A 410 13.53 -30.57 -28.00
CA ASN A 410 14.81 -31.10 -27.59
C ASN A 410 14.69 -31.61 -26.15
N GLU A 411 14.24 -32.86 -25.97
CA GLU A 411 14.05 -33.52 -24.68
C GLU A 411 15.37 -33.65 -23.90
N ASP A 412 16.50 -33.51 -24.61
CA ASP A 412 17.85 -33.51 -24.05
C ASP A 412 18.32 -32.11 -23.59
N GLU A 413 17.45 -31.08 -23.58
CA GLU A 413 17.81 -29.79 -23.00
C GLU A 413 18.07 -29.89 -21.50
N GLU A 414 19.26 -29.46 -21.10
CA GLU A 414 19.66 -29.42 -19.68
C GLU A 414 18.91 -28.29 -18.97
N VAL A 415 17.87 -28.66 -18.20
CA VAL A 415 17.07 -27.71 -17.42
C VAL A 415 17.77 -27.41 -16.10
N ASP A 416 18.08 -26.13 -15.88
CA ASP A 416 18.59 -25.66 -14.60
C ASP A 416 17.45 -25.44 -13.60
N ILE A 417 17.43 -26.25 -12.54
CA ILE A 417 16.45 -26.17 -11.44
C ILE A 417 17.00 -25.47 -10.19
N VAL A 418 18.27 -25.07 -10.19
CA VAL A 418 18.98 -24.56 -9.01
C VAL A 418 19.23 -23.07 -9.10
N THR A 419 19.48 -22.54 -10.30
CA THR A 419 19.66 -21.10 -10.44
C THR A 419 18.35 -20.36 -10.21
N VAL A 420 18.43 -19.35 -9.35
CA VAL A 420 17.32 -18.43 -9.10
C VAL A 420 17.54 -17.23 -10.01
N GLU A 421 16.62 -17.02 -10.95
CA GLU A 421 16.60 -15.82 -11.77
C GLU A 421 16.49 -14.57 -10.88
N ARG A 422 17.38 -13.61 -11.13
CA ARG A 422 17.37 -12.36 -10.37
C ARG A 422 16.41 -11.41 -11.03
N ASP A 423 15.41 -10.99 -10.28
CA ASP A 423 14.52 -9.91 -10.69
C ASP A 423 15.33 -8.62 -10.85
N THR A 424 15.45 -8.16 -12.11
CA THR A 424 16.22 -6.99 -12.48
C THR A 424 15.64 -5.70 -11.90
N THR A 425 14.34 -5.69 -11.56
CA THR A 425 13.64 -4.52 -11.00
C THR A 425 14.10 -4.19 -9.57
N PHE A 426 14.51 -5.20 -8.79
CA PHE A 426 15.03 -5.03 -7.42
C PHE A 426 16.54 -5.19 -7.30
N SER A 427 17.23 -5.42 -8.42
CA SER A 427 18.66 -5.71 -8.44
C SER A 427 19.51 -4.47 -8.12
N ASP A 428 19.62 -4.13 -6.84
CA ASP A 428 20.73 -3.30 -6.37
C ASP A 428 21.97 -4.19 -6.21
N SER A 429 23.17 -3.64 -6.39
CA SER A 429 24.43 -4.40 -6.21
C SER A 429 24.70 -4.89 -4.77
N ASP A 430 23.73 -4.75 -3.86
CA ASP A 430 23.86 -4.86 -2.40
C ASP A 430 22.90 -5.91 -1.81
N ILE A 431 22.51 -6.93 -2.57
CA ILE A 431 21.60 -8.03 -2.15
C ILE A 431 22.31 -9.03 -1.21
N SER A 432 23.37 -8.63 -0.52
CA SER A 432 24.13 -9.51 0.36
C SER A 432 23.39 -9.88 1.65
N GLN A 433 22.21 -9.29 1.92
CA GLN A 433 21.45 -9.49 3.14
C GLN A 433 20.04 -10.01 2.85
N ASP A 434 19.60 -10.97 3.67
CA ASP A 434 18.25 -11.52 3.64
C ASP A 434 17.21 -10.43 3.92
N GLU A 435 16.20 -10.37 3.06
CA GLU A 435 15.10 -9.41 3.15
C GLU A 435 13.94 -10.01 3.94
N VAL A 436 13.25 -9.19 4.75
CA VAL A 436 12.03 -9.61 5.45
C VAL A 436 10.88 -9.64 4.44
N LEU A 437 10.57 -10.84 3.98
CA LEU A 437 9.45 -11.10 3.07
C LEU A 437 8.17 -11.45 3.81
N PHE A 438 8.29 -12.29 4.84
CA PHE A 438 7.18 -12.73 5.68
C PHE A 438 7.63 -12.64 7.13
N LEU A 439 6.67 -12.43 8.03
CA LEU A 439 6.92 -12.58 9.46
C LEU A 439 6.40 -13.94 9.89
N PRO A 440 7.14 -14.66 10.76
CA PRO A 440 6.63 -15.88 11.33
C PRO A 440 5.34 -15.56 12.07
N VAL A 441 4.28 -16.30 11.75
CA VAL A 441 3.07 -16.30 12.56
C VAL A 441 3.49 -16.89 13.89
N ASP A 442 3.48 -16.08 14.95
CA ASP A 442 3.56 -16.63 16.30
C ASP A 442 2.34 -17.56 16.44
N PRO A 443 2.50 -18.89 16.57
CA PRO A 443 1.36 -19.78 16.72
C PRO A 443 0.79 -19.48 18.10
N THR A 444 -0.11 -18.51 18.17
CA THR A 444 -0.96 -18.35 19.34
C THR A 444 -1.76 -19.65 19.43
N PRO A 445 -1.70 -20.38 20.55
CA PRO A 445 -2.62 -21.48 20.75
C PRO A 445 -4.01 -20.89 20.60
N ASP A 446 -4.85 -21.50 19.76
CA ASP A 446 -6.26 -21.18 19.73
C ASP A 446 -6.73 -21.13 21.18
N HIS A 447 -7.17 -19.95 21.63
CA HIS A 447 -7.77 -19.82 22.93
C HIS A 447 -9.03 -20.67 22.87
N PHE A 448 -8.96 -21.91 23.35
CA PHE A 448 -10.15 -22.68 23.65
C PHE A 448 -10.95 -21.81 24.60
N GLU A 449 -12.10 -21.29 24.13
CA GLU A 449 -13.10 -20.75 25.02
C GLU A 449 -13.51 -21.90 25.95
N GLN A 450 -12.85 -21.99 27.10
CA GLN A 450 -13.26 -22.83 28.21
C GLN A 450 -14.65 -22.35 28.62
N GLN A 451 -15.67 -23.11 28.20
CA GLN A 451 -16.96 -23.12 28.88
C GLN A 451 -16.74 -23.62 30.30
N ASP A 452 -16.40 -22.72 31.23
CA ASP A 452 -16.49 -22.98 32.65
C ASP A 452 -17.55 -22.09 33.29
N LYS A 453 -18.81 -22.53 33.15
CA LYS A 453 -19.80 -22.38 34.21
C LYS A 453 -19.95 -23.74 34.91
N CYS A 454 -19.12 -24.00 35.91
CA CYS A 454 -19.63 -24.54 37.18
C CYS A 454 -18.63 -24.29 38.31
N VAL A 455 -19.04 -23.42 39.23
CA VAL A 455 -18.33 -23.08 40.45
C VAL A 455 -18.51 -24.21 41.47
N SER A 456 -17.37 -24.75 41.92
CA SER A 456 -17.01 -25.27 43.25
C SER A 456 -17.90 -26.31 43.96
N SER A 457 -17.29 -27.38 44.46
CA SER A 457 -16.66 -27.31 45.80
C SER A 457 -15.98 -28.62 46.24
N THR A 458 -14.76 -28.44 46.75
CA THR A 458 -14.04 -29.19 47.81
C THR A 458 -13.46 -30.58 47.52
N SER A 459 -12.14 -30.62 47.41
CA SER A 459 -11.27 -31.76 47.71
C SER A 459 -10.63 -31.60 49.10
N LYS A 460 -10.71 -32.63 49.95
CA LYS A 460 -9.73 -32.89 51.02
C LYS A 460 -9.33 -34.37 51.02
N LEU A 461 -8.08 -34.60 50.64
CA LEU A 461 -7.06 -35.50 51.20
C LEU A 461 -7.52 -36.82 51.86
N ALA A 462 -7.08 -37.95 51.31
CA ALA A 462 -6.09 -38.83 51.95
C ALA A 462 -5.78 -40.07 51.09
N ASP A 463 -4.48 -40.33 50.99
CA ASP A 463 -3.73 -41.57 50.72
C ASP A 463 -4.47 -42.91 50.53
N SER A 464 -4.07 -43.65 49.50
CA SER A 464 -3.23 -44.86 49.62
C SER A 464 -3.54 -45.92 48.54
N ASN A 465 -2.48 -46.27 47.81
CA ASN A 465 -2.05 -47.60 47.37
C ASN A 465 -3.06 -48.71 47.03
N GLN A 466 -2.69 -49.40 45.93
CA GLN A 466 -2.97 -50.79 45.53
C GLN A 466 -4.11 -51.04 44.54
N SER A 467 -3.69 -51.18 43.28
CA SER A 467 -3.82 -52.36 42.42
C SER A 467 -5.08 -53.23 42.57
N GLY A 468 -5.82 -53.35 41.46
CA GLY A 468 -6.73 -54.47 41.21
C GLY A 468 -7.93 -54.08 40.36
N SER A 469 -7.76 -54.08 39.03
CA SER A 469 -8.88 -54.04 38.09
C SER A 469 -9.78 -55.29 38.21
N PRO A 470 -11.05 -55.18 37.82
CA PRO A 470 -12.15 -55.94 38.39
C PRO A 470 -12.53 -57.17 37.56
N HIS A 471 -13.22 -58.13 38.19
CA HIS A 471 -13.95 -59.17 37.48
C HIS A 471 -15.42 -59.20 37.85
N SER A 472 -16.21 -59.35 36.79
CA SER A 472 -17.53 -59.99 36.67
C SER A 472 -18.69 -59.27 37.34
N GLU A 473 -19.64 -58.76 36.54
CA GLU A 473 -20.86 -59.49 36.12
C GLU A 473 -21.68 -59.91 37.34
N LYS A 474 -22.96 -59.60 37.47
CA LYS A 474 -24.01 -59.76 36.46
C LYS A 474 -25.34 -59.32 37.09
N ALA A 475 -26.28 -59.08 36.17
CA ALA A 475 -27.70 -59.45 36.28
C ALA A 475 -28.55 -58.63 37.25
N GLU A 476 -29.50 -57.89 36.67
CA GLU A 476 -30.93 -58.26 36.70
C GLU A 476 -31.59 -57.67 37.95
N ARG A 477 -32.83 -57.19 37.97
CA ARG A 477 -33.95 -57.16 37.06
C ARG A 477 -34.96 -56.23 37.72
N ASN A 478 -35.81 -55.64 36.89
CA ASN A 478 -37.22 -55.37 37.17
C ASN A 478 -37.61 -54.32 38.21
N GLY A 479 -38.74 -53.69 37.89
CA GLY A 479 -39.61 -53.02 38.85
C GLY A 479 -39.88 -51.59 38.43
N GLN A 480 -40.57 -51.37 37.32
CA GLN A 480 -42.03 -51.13 37.30
C GLN A 480 -42.46 -49.86 38.06
N THR A 481 -43.09 -48.98 37.28
CA THR A 481 -44.34 -48.23 37.61
C THR A 481 -44.22 -47.18 38.74
N ALA A 482 -44.80 -46.00 38.66
CA ALA A 482 -45.92 -45.53 37.87
C ALA A 482 -45.83 -43.99 37.74
N ASN A 483 -46.34 -43.51 36.61
CA ASN A 483 -47.29 -42.41 36.46
C ASN A 483 -47.40 -41.39 37.61
N HIS A 484 -47.26 -40.11 37.28
CA HIS A 484 -48.45 -39.25 37.20
C HIS A 484 -48.20 -38.01 36.34
N GLU A 485 -49.04 -37.88 35.31
CA GLU A 485 -49.32 -36.66 34.58
C GLU A 485 -49.92 -35.60 35.50
N VAL A 486 -49.71 -34.31 35.15
CA VAL A 486 -50.73 -33.31 34.78
C VAL A 486 -50.15 -31.91 35.03
N SER A 487 -49.80 -31.24 33.93
CA SER A 487 -50.30 -29.97 33.35
C SER A 487 -50.86 -28.83 34.27
N PRO A 488 -51.17 -27.63 33.72
CA PRO A 488 -50.42 -26.40 33.95
C PRO A 488 -51.28 -25.29 34.60
N SER A 489 -50.70 -24.15 34.98
CA SER A 489 -51.49 -22.92 35.12
C SER A 489 -50.64 -21.66 35.10
N GLU A 490 -51.13 -20.71 34.31
CA GLU A 490 -50.71 -19.33 34.12
C GLU A 490 -50.89 -18.47 35.39
N ALA A 491 -50.04 -17.44 35.55
CA ALA A 491 -50.45 -16.10 35.99
C ALA A 491 -49.30 -15.09 35.82
N MET A 492 -49.65 -13.93 35.25
CA MET A 492 -48.88 -12.68 35.15
C MET A 492 -48.47 -12.13 36.53
N ASP A 493 -47.33 -11.46 36.68
CA ASP A 493 -47.16 -10.01 36.43
C ASP A 493 -45.79 -9.46 36.92
N ASN A 494 -45.30 -8.44 36.19
CA ASN A 494 -44.44 -7.31 36.58
C ASN A 494 -43.06 -7.51 37.24
N SER A 495 -41.98 -7.10 36.55
CA SER A 495 -41.34 -5.76 36.71
C SER A 495 -39.88 -5.71 36.21
N THR A 496 -39.60 -4.62 35.47
CA THR A 496 -38.33 -3.85 35.35
C THR A 496 -36.96 -4.52 35.12
N ALA A 497 -36.34 -4.03 34.03
CA ALA A 497 -34.91 -3.71 33.85
C ALA A 497 -33.94 -4.77 33.27
N GLU A 498 -33.10 -4.23 32.37
CA GLU A 498 -31.83 -4.71 31.80
C GLU A 498 -31.80 -5.62 30.55
N GLU A 499 -30.69 -5.41 29.83
CA GLU A 499 -30.02 -6.24 28.82
C GLU A 499 -30.25 -5.96 27.32
N THR A 500 -29.33 -5.14 26.82
CA THR A 500 -28.49 -5.44 25.65
C THR A 500 -28.20 -6.94 25.50
N SER A 501 -28.57 -7.53 24.36
CA SER A 501 -27.97 -8.79 23.90
C SER A 501 -27.85 -8.84 22.39
N ALA A 502 -26.65 -9.23 21.96
CA ALA A 502 -26.27 -9.59 20.62
C ALA A 502 -27.17 -10.71 20.07
N LYS A 503 -27.60 -10.58 18.82
CA LYS A 503 -28.16 -11.69 18.04
C LYS A 503 -27.27 -11.97 16.84
N GLY A 504 -26.79 -13.21 16.79
CA GLY A 504 -25.86 -13.74 15.82
C GLY A 504 -26.31 -13.60 14.37
N LEU A 505 -25.30 -13.39 13.52
CA LEU A 505 -25.44 -13.38 12.08
C LEU A 505 -25.89 -14.75 11.56
N ARG A 506 -27.12 -14.80 11.06
CA ARG A 506 -27.49 -15.77 10.03
C ARG A 506 -27.01 -15.24 8.68
N ARG A 507 -26.13 -16.00 8.02
CA ARG A 507 -25.82 -15.86 6.59
C ARG A 507 -27.12 -15.85 5.79
N LYS A 508 -27.40 -14.74 5.11
CA LYS A 508 -28.31 -14.69 3.96
C LYS A 508 -27.66 -13.85 2.86
N ARG A 509 -27.09 -14.53 1.87
CA ARG A 509 -26.67 -13.93 0.59
C ARG A 509 -27.92 -13.40 -0.13
N LYS A 510 -27.90 -12.13 -0.52
CA LYS A 510 -28.82 -11.59 -1.52
C LYS A 510 -28.27 -11.93 -2.92
N PRO A 511 -29.07 -12.43 -3.86
CA PRO A 511 -28.63 -12.66 -5.23
C PRO A 511 -28.55 -11.35 -6.01
N SER A 512 -27.67 -11.33 -7.01
CA SER A 512 -27.38 -10.20 -7.90
C SER A 512 -28.53 -9.90 -8.88
N GLU A 513 -28.62 -8.64 -9.29
CA GLU A 513 -29.68 -8.06 -10.12
C GLU A 513 -29.84 -8.76 -11.50
N LYS A 514 -28.75 -9.34 -12.04
CA LYS A 514 -28.77 -10.15 -13.27
C LYS A 514 -29.54 -11.48 -13.15
N VAL A 515 -29.74 -12.02 -11.94
CA VAL A 515 -30.51 -13.26 -11.73
C VAL A 515 -32.02 -13.00 -11.75
N LEU A 516 -32.46 -11.76 -11.47
CA LEU A 516 -33.88 -11.38 -11.50
C LEU A 516 -34.39 -11.13 -12.92
N GLU A 517 -33.55 -10.63 -13.83
CA GLU A 517 -33.92 -10.44 -15.24
C GLU A 517 -34.07 -11.79 -15.99
N LEU A 518 -33.18 -12.75 -15.74
CA LEU A 518 -33.25 -14.10 -16.36
C LEU A 518 -34.43 -14.95 -15.86
N GLN A 519 -34.99 -14.63 -14.68
CA GLN A 519 -36.22 -15.28 -14.19
C GLN A 519 -37.51 -14.64 -14.72
N ALA A 520 -37.46 -13.37 -15.14
CA ALA A 520 -38.60 -12.69 -15.76
C ALA A 520 -38.83 -13.13 -17.22
N GLU A 521 -37.79 -13.55 -17.94
CA GLU A 521 -37.91 -14.04 -19.32
C GLU A 521 -38.44 -15.48 -19.44
N LYS A 522 -38.29 -16.32 -18.40
CA LYS A 522 -38.73 -17.73 -18.44
C LYS A 522 -40.25 -17.96 -18.31
N VAL A 523 -41.07 -16.91 -18.15
CA VAL A 523 -42.53 -17.06 -17.95
C VAL A 523 -43.36 -16.76 -19.22
N LYS A 524 -42.77 -16.38 -20.36
CA LYS A 524 -43.52 -16.18 -21.61
C LYS A 524 -43.52 -17.44 -22.50
N LYS A 525 -44.56 -18.28 -22.36
CA LYS A 525 -44.91 -19.30 -23.36
C LYS A 525 -45.36 -18.63 -24.68
N PRO A 526 -44.91 -19.08 -25.86
CA PRO A 526 -45.41 -18.59 -27.15
C PRO A 526 -46.69 -19.34 -27.56
N SER A 527 -47.69 -18.60 -28.04
CA SER A 527 -48.87 -19.15 -28.70
C SER A 527 -48.53 -19.51 -30.15
N GLN A 528 -48.75 -20.78 -30.52
CA GLN A 528 -48.55 -21.30 -31.87
C GLN A 528 -49.57 -20.70 -32.86
N LYS A 529 -49.09 -20.06 -33.94
CA LYS A 529 -49.86 -19.87 -35.18
C LYS A 529 -49.50 -21.00 -36.16
N LYS A 530 -50.48 -21.85 -36.49
CA LYS A 530 -50.41 -22.81 -37.60
C LYS A 530 -50.73 -22.10 -38.91
N SER A 531 -49.88 -22.28 -39.92
CA SER A 531 -50.14 -21.96 -41.32
C SER A 531 -50.42 -23.24 -42.12
N SER A 532 -51.39 -23.16 -43.02
CA SER A 532 -51.63 -23.93 -44.26
C SER A 532 -53.11 -23.75 -44.60
N GLY A 533 -53.59 -23.45 -45.81
CA GLY A 533 -52.98 -23.39 -47.12
C GLY A 533 -54.04 -23.83 -48.14
N LYS A 534 -54.56 -22.89 -48.94
CA LYS A 534 -55.31 -23.03 -50.22
C LYS A 534 -56.56 -23.92 -50.30
N ARG A 535 -57.66 -23.35 -50.84
CA ARG A 535 -58.27 -23.80 -52.12
C ARG A 535 -59.26 -22.77 -52.69
N GLN A 536 -59.28 -22.75 -54.03
CA GLN A 536 -60.23 -22.12 -54.97
C GLN A 536 -61.69 -22.41 -54.53
N ASN A 537 -62.65 -21.49 -54.66
CA ASN A 537 -63.23 -20.92 -55.89
C ASN A 537 -63.99 -19.63 -55.54
#